data_AF-A0A1Q9V4Y5-F1
#
_entry.id   AF-A0A1Q9V4Y5-F1
#
_cell.length_a   1.000
_cell.length_b   1.000
_cell.length_c   1.000
_cell.angle_alpha   90.00
_cell.angle_beta   90.00
_cell.angle_gamma   90.00
#
_symmetry.space_group_name_H-M   'P 1'
#
loop_
_entity.id
_entity.type
_entity.pdbx_description
1 polymer ?
#
loop_
_entity_poly.entity_id
_entity_poly.type
_entity_poly.pdbx_seq_one_letter_code
_entity_poly.pdbx_strand_id
1 'polypeptide(L)' 'MTWNLPFSSWAGVFGDQVVAAAMIDRIVHHADVIALKGASYRLRDRGVETLPSIKAEQESLD' A
#
# COMPACT_ATOMS: atom_id res chain seq x y z
N MET A 1 -11.75 1.12 5.48
CA MET A 1 -10.65 0.13 5.56
C MET A 1 -9.34 0.84 5.23
N THR A 2 -8.22 0.47 5.85
CA THR A 2 -6.90 1.04 5.55
C THR A 2 -5.91 -0.08 5.22
N TRP A 3 -5.04 0.14 4.25
CA TRP A 3 -4.01 -0.84 3.84
C TRP A 3 -2.74 -0.10 3.42
N ASN A 4 -1.59 -0.74 3.61
CA ASN A 4 -0.28 -0.20 3.26
C ASN A 4 0.34 -0.83 2.00
N LEU A 5 -0.39 -1.73 1.33
CA LEU A 5 0.03 -2.40 0.10
C LEU A 5 -0.94 -2.05 -1.05
N PRO A 6 -0.44 -1.84 -2.27
CA PRO A 6 -1.29 -1.63 -3.43
C PRO A 6 -2.06 -2.92 -3.78
N PHE A 7 -3.20 -2.78 -4.45
CA PHE A 7 -4.04 -3.92 -4.86
C PHE A 7 -3.30 -4.98 -5.70
N SER A 8 -2.31 -4.57 -6.49
CA SER A 8 -1.46 -5.49 -7.26
C SER A 8 -0.71 -6.50 -6.38
N SER A 9 -0.35 -6.12 -5.16
CA SER A 9 0.37 -6.98 -4.21
C SER A 9 -0.56 -7.88 -3.40
N TRP A 10 -1.88 -7.75 -3.54
CA TRP A 10 -2.85 -8.50 -2.72
C TRP A 10 -2.90 -9.98 -3.08
N ALA A 11 -2.55 -10.37 -4.31
CA ALA A 11 -2.43 -11.79 -4.67
C ALA A 11 -1.43 -12.53 -3.76
N GLY A 12 -0.34 -11.88 -3.33
CA GLY A 12 0.60 -12.46 -2.37
C GLY A 12 0.05 -12.58 -0.94
N VAL A 13 -0.94 -11.74 -0.57
CA VAL A 13 -1.59 -11.77 0.75
C VAL A 13 -2.66 -12.84 0.80
N PHE A 14 -3.46 -12.98 -0.26
CA PHE A 14 -4.53 -13.97 -0.34
C PHE A 14 -4.09 -15.32 -0.91
N GLY A 15 -2.84 -15.43 -1.37
CA GLY A 15 -2.26 -16.64 -1.94
C GLY A 15 -2.80 -17.02 -3.33
N ASP A 16 -3.80 -16.29 -3.83
CA ASP A 16 -4.43 -16.53 -5.12
C ASP A 16 -4.93 -15.23 -5.74
N GLN A 17 -4.68 -15.07 -7.04
CA GLN A 17 -5.03 -13.86 -7.78
C GLN A 17 -6.54 -13.70 -8.02
N VAL A 18 -7.26 -14.81 -8.26
CA VAL A 18 -8.71 -14.80 -8.49
C VAL A 18 -9.44 -14.44 -7.21
N VAL A 19 -9.01 -15.00 -6.08
CA VAL A 19 -9.56 -14.67 -4.76
C VAL A 19 -9.31 -13.21 -4.41
N ALA A 20 -8.08 -12.71 -4.61
CA ALA A 20 -7.75 -11.31 -4.36
C ALA A 20 -8.63 -10.37 -5.19
N ALA A 21 -8.79 -10.63 -6.49
CA ALA A 21 -9.64 -9.82 -7.37
C ALA A 21 -11.10 -9.82 -6.91
N ALA A 22 -11.67 -10.99 -6.58
CA ALA A 22 -13.05 -11.10 -6.11
C ALA A 22 -13.29 -10.39 -4.77
N MET A 23 -12.29 -10.36 -3.88
CA MET A 23 -12.37 -9.61 -2.63
C MET A 23 -12.30 -8.10 -2.85
N ILE A 24 -11.35 -7.65 -3.68
CA ILE A 24 -11.22 -6.23 -4.04
C ILE A 24 -12.53 -5.72 -4.62
N ASP A 25 -13.09 -6.42 -5.61
CA ASP A 25 -14.37 -6.09 -6.25
C ASP A 25 -15.48 -5.84 -5.22
N ARG A 26 -15.69 -6.78 -4.29
CA ARG A 26 -16.72 -6.66 -3.24
C ARG A 26 -16.48 -5.48 -2.30
N ILE A 27 -15.22 -5.21 -1.94
CA ILE A 27 -14.88 -4.14 -0.99
C ILE A 27 -15.03 -2.76 -1.67
N VAL A 28 -14.64 -2.63 -2.93
CA VAL A 28 -14.67 -1.35 -3.65
C VAL A 28 -16.02 -1.01 -4.26
N HIS A 29 -16.91 -2.01 -4.45
CA HIS A 29 -18.23 -1.82 -5.07
C HIS A 29 -19.08 -0.71 -4.41
N HIS A 30 -18.93 -0.51 -3.10
CA HIS A 30 -19.64 0.52 -2.34
C HIS A 30 -18.70 1.38 -1.50
N ALA A 31 -17.45 1.58 -1.94
CA ALA A 31 -16.47 2.38 -1.21
C ALA A 31 -15.77 3.40 -2.10
N ASP A 32 -15.44 4.54 -1.49
CA ASP A 32 -14.55 5.53 -2.10
C ASP A 32 -13.09 5.14 -1.86
N VAL A 33 -12.31 5.04 -2.94
CA VAL A 33 -10.89 4.71 -2.88
C VAL A 33 -10.07 6.00 -2.80
N ILE A 34 -9.42 6.22 -1.65
CA ILE A 34 -8.54 7.38 -1.42
C ILE A 34 -7.09 6.90 -1.29
N ALA A 35 -6.27 7.25 -2.27
CA ALA A 35 -4.84 6.98 -2.24
C ALA A 35 -4.10 8.03 -1.39
N LEU A 36 -3.58 7.60 -0.24
CA LEU A 36 -2.80 8.47 0.65
C LEU A 36 -1.35 8.55 0.18
N LYS A 37 -0.79 9.76 0.22
CA LYS A 37 0.61 10.06 -0.11
C LYS A 37 1.20 10.97 0.98
N GLY A 38 2.52 10.99 1.06
CA GLY A 38 3.27 11.86 1.96
C GLY A 38 4.08 11.10 3.01
N ALA A 39 4.92 11.85 3.72
CA ALA A 39 5.76 11.34 4.79
C ALA A 39 4.93 10.81 5.97
N SER A 40 5.49 9.86 6.71
CA SER A 40 4.87 9.37 7.96
C SER A 40 4.72 10.51 8.96
N TYR A 41 3.49 10.77 9.40
CA TYR A 41 3.22 11.79 10.42
C TYR A 41 4.04 11.59 11.70
N ARG A 42 4.35 10.34 12.07
CA ARG A 42 5.18 10.00 13.25
C ARG A 42 6.61 10.51 13.16
N LEU A 43 7.08 10.84 11.96
CA LEU A 43 8.45 11.29 11.68
C LEU A 43 8.54 12.81 11.47
N ARG A 44 7.42 13.53 11.57
CA ARG A 44 7.33 14.96 11.26
C ARG A 44 8.35 15.81 12.01
N ASP A 45 8.62 15.50 13.27
CA ASP A 45 9.57 16.26 14.10
C ASP A 45 10.98 15.66 14.09
N ARG A 46 11.20 14.60 13.30
CA ARG A 46 12.50 13.90 13.19
C ARG A 46 13.29 14.27 11.94
N GLY A 47 12.77 15.17 11.10
CA GLY A 47 13.41 15.57 9.84
C GLY A 47 13.54 14.43 8.82
N VAL A 48 12.77 13.34 9.00
CA VAL A 48 12.80 12.18 8.11
C VAL A 48 11.58 12.24 7.18
N GLU A 49 11.83 12.69 5.95
CA GLU A 49 10.81 12.87 4.91
C GLU A 49 10.32 11.56 4.26
N THR A 50 11.09 10.48 4.36
CA THR A 50 10.72 9.18 3.78
C THR A 50 11.20 8.01 4.64
N LEU A 51 10.43 6.92 4.65
CA LEU A 51 10.77 5.73 5.39
C LEU A 51 12.01 5.05 4.79
N PRO A 52 12.97 4.61 5.61
CA PRO A 52 14.16 3.90 5.12
C PRO A 52 13.84 2.66 4.29
N SER A 53 12.75 1.96 4.61
CA SER A 53 12.30 0.77 3.87
C SER A 53 11.87 1.09 2.44
N ILE A 54 11.23 2.26 2.22
CA ILE A 54 10.81 2.69 0.88
C ILE A 54 12.02 3.05 0.03
N LYS A 55 13.02 3.72 0.61
CA LYS A 55 14.29 4.02 -0.08
C LYS A 55 15.03 2.75 -0.52
N ALA A 56 15.16 1.78 0.38
CA ALA A 56 15.86 0.53 0.09
C ALA A 56 15.18 -0.29 -1.02
N GLU A 57 13.85 -0.25 -1.11
CA GLU A 57 13.08 -0.95 -2.14
C GLU A 57 13.20 -0.25 -3.51
N GLN A 58 13.26 1.09 -3.54
CA GLN A 58 13.51 1.87 -4.77
C GLN A 58 14.92 1.66 -5.33
N GLU A 59 15.95 1.69 -4.47
CA GLU A 59 17.36 1.45 -4.88
C GLU A 59 17.60 0.02 -5.40
N SER A 60 16.75 -0.96 -5.04
CA SER A 60 16.85 -2.34 -5.53
C SER A 60 16.24 -2.55 -6.92
N LEU A 61 15.46 -1.57 -7.40
CA LEU A 61 14.75 -1.61 -8.68
C LEU A 61 15.45 -0.75 -9.76
N ASP A 62 16.49 0.00 -9.37
CA ASP A 62 17.41 0.77 -10.24
C ASP A 62 18.72 -0.03 -10.50
#